data_AF-A0A538RYD9-F1
#
_entry.id   AF-A0A538RYD9-F1
#
_cell.length_a   1.000
_cell.length_b   1.000
_cell.length_c   1.000
_cell.angle_alpha   90.00
_cell.angle_beta   90.00
_cell.angle_gamma   90.00
#
_symmetry.space_group_name_H-M   'P 1'
#
loop_
_entity.id
_entity.type
_entity.pdbx_description
1 polymer ?
#
loop_
_entity_poly.entity_id
_entity_poly.type
_entity_poly.pdbx_seq_one_letter_code
_entity_poly.pdbx_strand_id
1 'polypeptide(L)' 'GFDLRALIEELLAHGENGIHEKVSLAVERVLLPLVLQHTHGHQSQASEILGLNRATLRHKLRSLGLSVDKTVTEEDAERD' A
#
# COMPACT_ATOMS: atom_id res chain seq x y z
N GLY A 1 15.37 5.92 0.11
CA GLY A 1 13.99 6.37 -0.15
C GLY A 1 13.59 5.90 -1.54
N PHE A 2 12.31 5.69 -1.80
CA PHE A 2 11.81 5.33 -3.12
C PHE A 2 12.02 6.51 -4.09
N ASP A 3 12.80 6.31 -5.16
CA ASP A 3 13.04 7.32 -6.19
C ASP A 3 12.16 7.03 -7.42
N LEU A 4 11.05 7.75 -7.51
CA LEU A 4 10.09 7.63 -8.58
C LEU A 4 10.67 8.06 -9.94
N ARG A 5 11.56 9.05 -9.96
CA ARG A 5 12.14 9.57 -11.19
C ARG A 5 13.05 8.53 -11.82
N ALA A 6 13.97 7.97 -11.02
CA ALA A 6 14.90 6.95 -11.49
C ALA A 6 14.16 5.73 -12.06
N LEU A 7 13.09 5.28 -11.39
CA LEU A 7 12.24 4.18 -11.87
C LEU A 7 11.60 4.48 -13.25
N ILE A 8 11.06 5.68 -13.45
CA ILE A 8 10.41 6.05 -14.72
C ILE A 8 11.45 6.15 -15.84
N GLU A 9 12.59 6.77 -15.58
CA GLU A 9 13.68 6.91 -16.54
C GLU A 9 14.22 5.55 -16.97
N GLU A 10 14.38 4.60 -16.04
CA GLU A 10 14.75 3.23 -16.33
C GLU A 10 13.72 2.52 -17.22
N LEU A 11 12.42 2.58 -16.88
CA LEU A 11 11.36 1.96 -17.66
C LEU A 11 11.30 2.53 -19.10
N LEU A 12 11.48 3.84 -19.25
CA LEU A 12 11.53 4.51 -20.55
C LEU A 12 12.76 4.07 -21.36
N ALA A 13 13.94 4.00 -20.73
CA ALA A 13 15.18 3.58 -21.39
C ALA A 13 15.11 2.15 -21.92
N HIS A 14 14.34 1.27 -21.27
CA HIS A 14 14.10 -0.11 -21.70
C HIS A 14 12.97 -0.25 -22.74
N GLY A 15 12.32 0.85 -23.14
CA GLY A 15 11.23 0.82 -24.11
C GLY A 15 10.00 0.06 -23.61
N GLU A 16 9.77 0.07 -22.29
CA GLU A 16 8.70 -0.70 -21.66
C GLU A 16 7.31 -0.12 -21.96
N ASN A 17 6.34 -1.01 -22.16
CA ASN A 17 4.93 -0.63 -22.29
C ASN A 17 4.23 -0.65 -20.92
N GLY A 18 3.08 0.03 -20.83
CA GLY A 18 2.26 0.01 -19.61
C GLY A 18 2.94 0.69 -18.41
N ILE A 19 3.80 1.67 -18.64
CA ILE A 19 4.57 2.36 -17.58
C ILE A 19 3.66 2.91 -16.48
N HIS A 20 2.50 3.46 -16.84
CA HIS A 20 1.52 3.95 -15.87
C HIS A 20 1.12 2.88 -14.84
N GLU A 21 0.83 1.66 -15.28
CA GLU A 21 0.44 0.56 -14.39
C GLU A 21 1.63 0.11 -13.54
N LYS A 22 2.82 -0.03 -14.13
CA LYS A 22 4.04 -0.42 -13.40
C LYS A 22 4.40 0.57 -12.29
N VAL A 23 4.32 1.86 -12.60
CA VAL A 23 4.57 2.94 -11.64
C VAL A 23 3.49 2.98 -10.57
N SER A 24 2.22 2.90 -10.95
CA SER A 24 1.10 2.86 -9.98
C SER A 24 1.26 1.69 -9.02
N LEU A 25 1.63 0.50 -9.51
CA LEU A 25 1.88 -0.68 -8.69
C LEU A 25 3.05 -0.47 -7.73
N ALA A 26 4.15 0.13 -8.20
CA ALA A 26 5.31 0.43 -7.36
C ALA A 26 4.96 1.39 -6.23
N VAL A 27 4.19 2.45 -6.52
CA VAL A 27 3.70 3.39 -5.51
C VAL A 27 2.75 2.70 -4.53
N GLU A 28 1.79 1.92 -5.02
CA GLU A 28 0.80 1.24 -4.18
C GLU A 28 1.44 0.20 -3.23
N ARG A 29 2.49 -0.49 -3.68
CA ARG A 29 3.28 -1.43 -2.85
C ARG A 29 3.94 -0.76 -1.65
N VAL A 30 4.22 0.54 -1.73
CA VAL A 30 4.82 1.30 -0.63
C VAL A 30 3.72 2.01 0.19
N LEU A 31 2.79 2.67 -0.49
CA LEU A 31 1.75 3.48 0.14
C LEU A 31 0.77 2.65 0.99
N LEU A 32 0.26 1.55 0.44
CA LEU A 32 -0.82 0.80 1.11
C LEU A 32 -0.37 0.15 2.43
N PRO A 33 0.79 -0.53 2.51
CA PRO A 33 1.28 -1.07 3.78
C PRO A 33 1.53 0.02 4.84
N LEU A 34 2.11 1.16 4.45
CA LEU A 34 2.41 2.25 5.39
C LEU A 34 1.14 2.85 5.99
N VAL A 35 0.10 3.07 5.18
CA VAL A 35 -1.19 3.57 5.69
C VAL A 35 -1.91 2.52 6.52
N LEU A 36 -1.87 1.24 6.13
CA LEU A 36 -2.42 0.17 6.95
C LEU A 36 -1.71 0.07 8.30
N GLN A 37 -0.37 0.17 8.34
CA GLN A 37 0.39 0.18 9.58
C GLN A 37 0.04 1.39 10.44
N HIS A 38 -0.04 2.58 9.83
CA HIS A 38 -0.43 3.82 10.53
C HIS A 38 -1.83 3.74 11.14
N THR A 39 -2.72 2.98 10.53
CA THR A 39 -4.09 2.77 11.02
C THR A 39 -4.24 1.47 11.80
N HIS A 40 -3.15 0.79 12.16
CA HIS A 40 -3.18 -0.49 12.89
C HIS A 40 -4.09 -1.56 12.23
N GLY A 41 -4.11 -1.58 10.89
CA GLY A 41 -4.94 -2.50 10.12
C GLY A 41 -6.41 -2.10 9.99
N HIS A 42 -6.85 -0.96 10.53
CA HIS A 42 -8.21 -0.44 10.38
C HIS A 42 -8.48 0.03 8.94
N GLN A 43 -8.84 -0.90 8.06
CA GLN A 43 -9.07 -0.66 6.62
C GLN A 43 -10.04 0.49 6.34
N SER A 44 -10.99 0.73 7.23
CA SER A 44 -11.93 1.83 7.15
C SER A 44 -11.25 3.19 7.27
N GLN A 45 -10.44 3.37 8.32
CA GLN A 45 -9.64 4.57 8.49
C GLN A 45 -8.59 4.70 7.38
N ALA A 46 -7.97 3.59 6.99
CA ALA A 46 -7.02 3.57 5.88
C ALA A 46 -7.66 4.05 4.56
N SER A 47 -8.89 3.61 4.28
CA SER A 47 -9.63 4.03 3.08
C SER A 47 -9.97 5.52 3.09
N GLU A 48 -10.26 6.09 4.26
CA GLU A 48 -10.51 7.52 4.43
C GLU A 48 -9.24 8.34 4.20
N ILE A 49 -8.11 7.93 4.79
CA ILE A 49 -6.80 8.57 4.57
C ILE A 49 -6.38 8.51 3.10
N LEU A 50 -6.59 7.36 2.45
CA LEU A 50 -6.23 7.15 1.05
C LEU A 50 -7.22 7.83 0.07
N GLY A 51 -8.36 8.33 0.54
CA GLY A 51 -9.43 8.84 -0.32
C GLY A 51 -10.01 7.78 -1.26
N LEU A 52 -9.97 6.50 -0.85
CA LEU A 52 -10.44 5.37 -1.64
C LEU A 52 -11.75 4.83 -1.09
N ASN A 53 -12.59 4.30 -1.98
CA ASN A 53 -13.65 3.42 -1.54
C ASN A 53 -13.05 2.15 -0.89
N ARG A 54 -13.66 1.68 0.21
CA ARG A 54 -13.26 0.44 0.90
C ARG A 54 -13.18 -0.78 -0.02
N ALA A 55 -14.09 -0.92 -0.99
CA ALA A 55 -14.05 -2.00 -1.98
C ALA A 55 -12.80 -1.92 -2.86
N THR A 56 -12.42 -0.71 -3.28
CA THR A 56 -11.20 -0.44 -4.06
C THR A 56 -9.95 -0.76 -3.25
N LEU A 57 -9.87 -0.30 -1.98
CA LEU A 57 -8.76 -0.63 -1.10
C LEU A 57 -8.61 -2.16 -0.96
N ARG A 58 -9.70 -2.86 -0.64
CA ARG A 58 -9.68 -4.34 -0.52
C ARG A 58 -9.25 -5.03 -1.81
N HIS A 59 -9.67 -4.53 -2.98
CA HIS A 59 -9.23 -5.07 -4.26
C HIS A 59 -7.73 -4.89 -4.46
N LYS A 60 -7.21 -3.69 -4.20
CA LYS A 60 -5.77 -3.37 -4.33
C LYS A 60 -4.91 -4.20 -3.38
N LEU A 61 -5.36 -4.39 -2.13
CA LEU A 61 -4.66 -5.24 -1.18
C LEU A 61 -4.57 -6.69 -1.68
N ARG A 62 -5.68 -7.25 -2.17
CA ARG A 62 -5.67 -8.60 -2.76
C ARG A 62 -4.77 -8.72 -3.99
N SER A 63 -4.81 -7.74 -4.91
CA SER A 63 -3.95 -7.77 -6.11
C SER A 63 -2.47 -7.68 -5.77
N LEU A 64 -2.12 -7.11 -4.62
CA LEU A 64 -0.75 -7.04 -4.12
C LEU A 64 -0.36 -8.24 -3.24
N GLY A 65 -1.27 -9.18 -2.99
CA GLY A 65 -1.03 -10.29 -2.04
C GLY A 65 -0.94 -9.83 -0.58
N LEU A 66 -1.42 -8.63 -0.27
CA LEU A 66 -1.47 -8.10 1.08
C LEU A 66 -2.76 -8.57 1.77
N SER A 67 -2.60 -9.36 2.81
CA SER A 67 -3.68 -9.70 3.76
C SER A 67 -3.48 -8.89 5.03
N VAL A 68 -4.52 -8.20 5.48
CA VAL A 68 -4.53 -7.65 6.85
C VAL A 68 -4.78 -8.84 7.76
N ASP A 69 -3.71 -9.46 8.24
CA ASP A 69 -3.85 -10.48 9.26
C ASP A 69 -4.31 -9.79 10.54
N LYS A 70 -5.36 -10.33 11.14
CA LYS A 70 -6.10 -9.69 12.23
C LYS A 70 -5.39 -10.02 13.55
N THR A 71 -4.10 -9.70 13.67
CA THR A 71 -3.26 -10.05 14.81
C THR A 71 -2.22 -8.96 15.07
N VAL A 72 -2.68 -7.85 15.62
CA VAL A 72 -1.97 -7.25 16.76
C VAL A 72 -2.97 -7.33 17.89
N THR A 73 -2.92 -8.46 18.59
CA THR A 73 -3.48 -8.56 19.92
C THR A 73 -2.86 -7.46 20.78
N GLU A 74 -3.73 -6.74 21.47
CA GLU A 74 -3.42 -5.90 22.61
C GLU A 74 -2.81 -6.80 23.71
N GLU A 75 -1.54 -7.16 23.57
CA GLU A 75 -0.73 -7.72 24.65
C GLU A 75 0.53 -6.85 24.74
N ASP A 76 0.80 -6.33 25.93
CA ASP A 76 1.97 -5.52 26.34
C ASP A 76 1.84 -4.00 26.45
N ALA A 77 0.68 -3.48 26.86
CA ALA A 77 0.62 -2.14 27.48
C ALA A 77 -0.54 -1.98 28.48
N GLU A 78 -0.52 -2.73 29.57
CA GLU A 78 -0.77 -2.23 30.94
C GLU A 78 -0.62 -3.37 31.94
N ARG A 79 0.63 -3.51 32.43
CA ARG A 79 0.88 -3.95 33.81
C ARG A 79 0.30 -2.87 34.72
N ASP A 80 -0.68 -3.23 35.53
CA ASP A 80 -0.76 -2.93 36.98
C ASP A 80 -1.82 -3.82 37.65
#